data_AF-W9H801-F1
#
_entry.id   AF-W9H801-F1
#
_cell.length_a   1.000
_cell.length_b   1.000
_cell.length_c   1.000
_cell.angle_alpha   90.00
_cell.angle_beta   90.00
_cell.angle_gamma   90.00
#
_symmetry.space_group_name_H-M   'P 1'
#
loop_
_entity.id
_entity.type
_entity.pdbx_description
1 polymer ?
#
loop_
_entity_poly.entity_id
_entity_poly.type
_entity_poly.pdbx_seq_one_letter_code
_entity_poly.pdbx_strand_id
1 'polypeptide(L)'
;MLFIVLDLSAMVAALAASWLWFMSSRQRVRRISRAETLDAADLNRIIVAINRSQILNSQAAMAATLSALFAALRFALDALVR
;
A
#
# COMPACT_ATOMS: atom_id res chain seq x y z
N MET A 1 27.30 -0.94 11.29
CA MET A 1 26.08 -1.78 11.33
C MET A 1 24.79 -0.99 11.14
N LEU A 2 24.61 0.17 11.80
CA LEU A 2 23.38 0.97 11.70
C LEU A 2 22.93 1.29 10.26
N PHE A 3 23.86 1.68 9.38
CA PHE A 3 23.57 1.98 7.98
C PHE A 3 22.93 0.80 7.22
N ILE A 4 23.48 -0.41 7.40
CA ILE A 4 22.95 -1.64 6.80
C ILE A 4 21.54 -1.93 7.32
N VAL A 5 21.28 -1.68 8.61
CA VAL A 5 19.95 -1.87 9.21
C VAL A 5 18.93 -0.90 8.60
N LEU A 6 19.30 0.36 8.37
CA LEU A 6 18.41 1.34 7.71
C LEU A 6 18.13 0.95 6.26
N ASP A 7 19.15 0.51 5.52
CA ASP A 7 19.00 0.09 4.12
C ASP A 7 18.08 -1.14 4.01
N LEU A 8 18.30 -2.16 4.85
CA LEU A 8 17.45 -3.35 4.90
C LEU A 8 16.01 -3.00 5.32
N SER A 9 15.84 -2.13 6.31
CA SER A 9 14.51 -1.70 6.78
C SER A 9 13.75 -0.95 5.67
N ALA A 10 14.45 -0.08 4.92
CA ALA A 10 13.89 0.60 3.77
C ALA A 10 13.44 -0.39 2.70
N MET A 11 14.32 -1.33 2.31
CA MET A 11 13.99 -2.35 1.31
C MET A 11 12.79 -3.22 1.71
N VAL A 12 12.75 -3.71 2.95
CA VAL A 12 11.64 -4.54 3.44
C VAL A 12 10.33 -3.75 3.44
N ALA A 13 10.35 -2.50 3.88
CA ALA A 13 9.17 -1.64 3.87
C ALA A 13 8.69 -1.34 2.43
N ALA A 14 9.59 -1.12 1.48
CA ALA A 14 9.25 -0.93 0.06
C ALA A 14 8.61 -2.20 -0.55
N LEU A 15 9.15 -3.38 -0.23
CA LEU A 15 8.58 -4.66 -0.67
C LEU A 15 7.19 -4.89 -0.10
N ALA A 16 7.00 -4.58 1.19
CA ALA A 16 5.69 -4.65 1.82
C ALA A 16 4.68 -3.70 1.15
N ALA A 17 5.07 -2.46 0.84
CA ALA A 17 4.24 -1.49 0.13
C ALA A 17 3.84 -2.01 -1.26
N SER A 18 4.82 -2.49 -2.03
CA SER A 18 4.61 -3.07 -3.36
C SER A 18 3.64 -4.26 -3.32
N TRP A 19 3.81 -5.15 -2.34
CA TRP A 19 2.91 -6.29 -2.16
C TRP A 19 1.48 -5.87 -1.84
N LEU A 20 1.30 -4.88 -0.95
CA LEU A 20 -0.03 -4.38 -0.58
C LEU A 20 -0.73 -3.71 -1.77
N TRP A 21 -0.01 -2.95 -2.61
CA TRP A 21 -0.54 -2.44 -3.87
C TRP A 21 -0.89 -3.54 -4.86
N PHE A 22 -0.06 -4.57 -4.98
CA PHE A 22 -0.39 -5.73 -5.79
C PHE A 22 -1.68 -6.39 -5.29
N MET A 23 -1.87 -6.58 -3.98
CA MET A 23 -3.12 -7.11 -3.43
C MET A 23 -4.32 -6.19 -3.68
N SER A 24 -4.16 -4.87 -3.52
CA SER A 24 -5.22 -3.88 -3.78
C SER A 24 -5.69 -3.90 -5.25
N SER A 25 -4.77 -4.10 -6.20
CA SER A 25 -5.07 -4.06 -7.64
C SER A 25 -5.73 -5.33 -8.21
N ARG A 26 -5.75 -6.44 -7.46
CA ARG A 26 -6.28 -7.73 -7.97
C ARG A 26 -7.82 -7.80 -8.01
N GLN A 27 -8.52 -6.93 -7.29
CA GLN A 27 -9.98 -6.94 -7.23
C GLN A 27 -10.55 -6.21 -8.46
N ARG A 28 -11.11 -6.98 -9.42
CA ARG A 28 -11.80 -6.41 -10.57
C ARG A 28 -13.27 -6.21 -10.26
N VAL A 29 -13.77 -4.99 -10.46
CA VAL A 29 -15.20 -4.71 -10.39
C VAL A 29 -15.82 -5.00 -11.76
N ARG A 30 -16.87 -5.83 -11.78
CA ARG A 30 -17.65 -6.12 -13.00
C ARG A 30 -18.41 -4.85 -13.43
N ARG A 31 -18.52 -4.61 -14.74
CA ARG A 31 -19.39 -3.55 -15.28
C ARG A 31 -20.87 -3.93 -15.14
N ILE A 32 -21.67 -2.99 -14.66
CA ILE A 32 -23.12 -3.14 -14.46
C ILE A 32 -23.84 -2.70 -15.74
N SER A 33 -24.82 -3.49 -16.20
CA SER A 33 -25.65 -3.12 -17.35
C SER A 33 -26.77 -2.18 -16.94
N ARG A 34 -27.20 -1.28 -17.83
CA ARG A 34 -28.33 -0.37 -17.55
C ARG A 34 -29.65 -1.11 -17.28
N ALA A 35 -29.81 -2.31 -17.83
CA ALA A 35 -31.01 -3.13 -17.63
C ALA A 35 -30.99 -3.95 -16.33
N GLU A 36 -29.89 -3.92 -15.58
CA GLU A 36 -29.70 -4.71 -14.36
C GLU A 36 -30.25 -3.94 -13.15
N THR A 37 -31.10 -4.57 -12.34
CA THR A 37 -31.57 -4.01 -11.07
C THR A 37 -30.64 -4.45 -9.95
N LEU A 38 -30.01 -3.50 -9.28
CA LEU A 38 -29.15 -3.78 -8.12
C LEU A 38 -30.00 -3.85 -6.85
N ASP A 39 -29.82 -4.90 -6.06
CA ASP A 39 -30.40 -5.00 -4.74
C ASP A 39 -29.46 -4.46 -3.65
N ALA A 40 -29.94 -4.45 -2.40
CA ALA A 40 -29.15 -4.00 -1.27
C ALA A 40 -27.91 -4.88 -1.00
N ALA A 41 -27.97 -6.18 -1.34
CA ALA A 41 -26.87 -7.10 -1.14
C ALA A 41 -25.73 -6.82 -2.14
N ASP A 42 -26.06 -6.51 -3.40
CA ASP A 42 -25.11 -6.13 -4.43
C ASP A 42 -24.40 -4.82 -4.10
N LEU A 43 -25.16 -3.82 -3.64
CA LEU A 43 -24.59 -2.56 -3.15
C LEU A 43 -23.63 -2.80 -1.99
N ASN A 44 -23.99 -3.65 -1.03
CA ASN A 44 -23.12 -3.96 0.10
C ASN A 44 -21.83 -4.65 -0.34
N ARG A 45 -21.89 -5.58 -1.32
CA ARG A 45 -20.70 -6.23 -1.89
C ARG A 45 -19.78 -5.21 -2.56
N ILE A 46 -20.32 -4.24 -3.29
CA ILE A 46 -19.53 -3.17 -3.92
C ILE A 46 -18.84 -2.31 -2.87
N ILE A 47 -19.57 -1.85 -1.86
CA ILE A 47 -19.03 -1.01 -0.78
C ILE A 47 -17.92 -1.76 -0.02
N VAL A 48 -18.14 -3.03 0.32
CA VAL A 48 -17.14 -3.87 0.99
C VAL A 48 -15.88 -4.03 0.13
N ALA A 49 -16.02 -4.24 -1.18
CA ALA A 49 -14.88 -4.33 -2.09
C ALA A 49 -14.08 -3.02 -2.16
N ILE A 50 -14.76 -1.86 -2.22
CA ILE A 50 -14.14 -0.54 -2.21
C ILE A 50 -13.39 -0.32 -0.89
N ASN A 51 -14.04 -0.53 0.25
CA ASN A 51 -13.45 -0.33 1.57
C ASN A 51 -12.21 -1.22 1.76
N ARG A 52 -12.29 -2.49 1.33
CA ARG A 52 -11.15 -3.41 1.39
C ARG A 52 -9.97 -2.91 0.56
N SER A 53 -10.22 -2.38 -0.64
CA SER A 53 -9.16 -1.80 -1.48
C SER A 53 -8.55 -0.56 -0.83
N GLN A 54 -9.37 0.32 -0.24
CA GLN A 54 -8.90 1.51 0.46
C GLN A 54 -8.02 1.18 1.67
N ILE A 55 -8.38 0.15 2.45
CA ILE A 55 -7.58 -0.32 3.60
C ILE A 55 -6.22 -0.84 3.13
N LEU A 56 -6.19 -1.66 2.07
CA LEU A 56 -4.91 -2.15 1.53
C LEU A 56 -4.04 -1.00 0.99
N ASN A 57 -4.67 -0.02 0.35
CA ASN A 57 -3.95 1.14 -0.18
C ASN A 57 -3.39 2.04 0.94
N SER A 58 -4.13 2.23 2.04
CA SER A 58 -3.62 3.00 3.20
C SER A 58 -2.45 2.29 3.87
N GLN A 59 -2.54 0.96 4.03
CA GLN A 59 -1.43 0.14 4.53
C GLN A 59 -0.20 0.22 3.60
N ALA A 60 -0.41 0.16 2.27
CA ALA A 60 0.67 0.31 1.28
C ALA A 60 1.35 1.68 1.41
N ALA A 61 0.56 2.75 1.54
CA ALA A 61 1.07 4.11 1.72
C ALA A 61 1.90 4.25 3.02
N MET A 62 1.46 3.65 4.11
CA MET A 62 2.21 3.63 5.38
C MET A 62 3.57 2.92 5.21
N ALA A 63 3.58 1.73 4.59
CA ALA A 63 4.81 0.99 4.33
C ALA A 63 5.77 1.77 3.41
N ALA A 64 5.26 2.42 2.37
CA ALA A 64 6.05 3.28 1.49
C ALA A 64 6.64 4.49 2.24
N THR A 65 5.87 5.10 3.14
CA THR A 65 6.33 6.20 3.99
C THR A 65 7.46 5.76 4.91
N LEU A 66 7.33 4.59 5.54
CA LEU A 66 8.40 4.02 6.37
C LEU A 66 9.66 3.75 5.56
N SER A 67 9.53 3.20 4.34
CA SER A 67 10.65 3.00 3.44
C SER A 67 11.38 4.31 3.15
N ALA A 68 10.63 5.36 2.78
CA ALA A 68 11.19 6.67 2.48
C ALA A 68 11.87 7.29 3.70
N LEU A 69 11.27 7.12 4.89
CA LEU A 69 11.83 7.62 6.14
C LEU A 69 13.19 6.96 6.45
N PHE A 70 13.30 5.63 6.35
CA PHE A 70 14.56 4.94 6.61
C PHE A 70 15.65 5.35 5.61
N ALA A 71 15.30 5.49 4.33
CA ALA A 71 16.23 6.00 3.32
C ALA A 71 16.68 7.43 3.64
N ALA A 72 15.75 8.32 4.00
CA ALA A 72 16.07 9.71 4.37
C ALA A 72 16.99 9.77 5.60
N LEU A 73 16.71 8.96 6.64
CA LEU A 73 17.57 8.86 7.82
C LEU A 73 18.96 8.34 7.47
N ARG A 74 19.06 7.35 6.58
CA ARG A 74 20.34 6.84 6.08
C ARG A 74 21.17 7.95 5.44
N PHE A 75 20.56 8.75 4.56
CA PHE A 75 21.22 9.87 3.88
C PHE A 75 21.63 10.96 4.86
N ALA A 76 20.75 11.36 5.78
CA ALA A 76 21.05 12.39 6.79
C ALA A 76 22.24 11.99 7.68
N LEU A 77 22.29 10.73 8.12
CA LEU A 77 23.41 10.22 8.91
C LEU A 77 24.70 10.11 8.09
N ASP A 78 24.63 9.75 6.80
CA ASP A 78 25.83 9.77 5.94
C ASP A 78 26.42 11.17 5.82
N ALA A 79 25.55 12.18 5.66
CA ALA A 79 25.94 13.57 5.54
C ALA A 79 26.50 14.18 6.84
N LEU A 80 26.12 13.65 8.00
CA LEU A 80 26.60 14.13 9.31
C LEU A 80 27.95 13.51 9.72
N VAL A 81 28.23 12.30 9.24
CA VAL A 81 29.43 11.52 9.62
C VAL A 81 30.58 11.75 8.62
N ARG A 82 30.28 12.25 7.41
CA ARG A 82 31.27 12.73 6.44
C ARG A 82 31.65 14.18 6.70
#